data_AF-T1KCU1-F1
#
_entry.id   AF-T1KCU1-F1
#
_cell.length_a   1.000
_cell.length_b   1.000
_cell.length_c   1.000
_cell.angle_alpha   90.00
_cell.angle_beta   90.00
_cell.angle_gamma   90.00
#
_symmetry.space_group_name_H-M   'P 1'
#
loop_
_entity.id
_entity.type
_entity.pdbx_description
1 polymer ?
#
loop_
_entity_poly.entity_id
_entity_poly.type
_entity_poly.pdbx_seq_one_letter_code
_entity_poly.pdbx_strand_id
1 'polypeptide(L)'
;MELESNLNETSSSWTSNLTKKRVAFIGTGVLLATAISIIVVISVKSSSKAPLALSVFKDKMNLIKDEIKWISYSTDNYSLTDALPGSTGSVDKNSVYLCRAEQLAYLLPGTFDQTDALCKVAYIRVRTNRKFDLLVTRNPSRLVWEKESAIGLKESSGRLKIGAISGGYSNNEELSVARFDYHGYMALGDLSLKYKEARGPAAGFEQHSEYYDVLYVADYAL
;
A
#
# COMPACT_ATOMS: atom_id res chain seq x y z
N MET A 1 -29.91 -17.05 52.70
CA MET A 1 -29.07 -16.23 51.79
C MET A 1 -29.72 -16.34 50.42
N GLU A 2 -30.79 -15.61 50.10
CA GLU A 2 -30.87 -14.12 50.00
C GLU A 2 -29.73 -13.57 49.14
N LEU A 3 -29.91 -12.68 48.17
CA LEU A 3 -31.06 -12.10 47.48
C LEU A 3 -30.45 -11.27 46.32
N GLU A 4 -31.13 -11.17 45.18
CA GLU A 4 -31.35 -9.93 44.41
C GLU A 4 -30.17 -9.04 43.94
N SER A 5 -30.05 -8.82 42.62
CA SER A 5 -30.54 -7.60 41.90
C SER A 5 -29.36 -6.65 41.57
N ASN A 6 -29.32 -5.74 40.60
CA ASN A 6 -30.23 -5.01 39.69
C ASN A 6 -29.39 -4.64 38.44
N LEU A 7 -29.89 -4.72 37.20
CA LEU A 7 -30.69 -3.73 36.46
C LEU A 7 -30.09 -2.31 36.37
N ASN A 8 -29.77 -1.91 35.12
CA ASN A 8 -30.04 -0.62 34.44
C ASN A 8 -28.95 -0.37 33.37
N GLU A 9 -29.22 -0.35 32.05
CA GLU A 9 -29.99 0.66 31.26
C GLU A 9 -29.63 2.10 31.67
N THR A 10 -29.34 3.10 30.84
CA THR A 10 -29.45 3.33 29.39
C THR A 10 -28.66 4.62 29.09
N SER A 11 -28.25 4.77 27.82
CA SER A 11 -28.01 5.99 27.02
C SER A 11 -27.83 7.39 27.66
N SER A 12 -26.80 8.12 27.16
CA SER A 12 -26.91 9.42 26.43
C SER A 12 -25.52 10.08 26.36
N SER A 13 -24.95 10.24 25.18
CA SER A 13 -25.00 11.41 24.29
C SER A 13 -23.92 12.50 24.57
N TRP A 14 -23.07 12.68 23.56
CA TRP A 14 -22.60 13.95 22.97
C TRP A 14 -21.59 14.86 23.69
N THR A 15 -20.47 15.03 22.98
CA THR A 15 -19.62 16.22 22.81
C THR A 15 -18.73 16.70 23.97
N SER A 16 -17.41 16.65 23.75
CA SER A 16 -16.62 17.87 23.54
C SER A 16 -15.15 17.55 23.21
N ASN A 17 -14.67 18.22 22.17
CA ASN A 17 -13.24 18.36 21.85
C ASN A 17 -12.50 18.97 23.04
N LEU A 18 -11.36 18.39 23.42
CA LEU A 18 -10.27 19.15 24.05
C LEU A 18 -8.92 18.53 23.70
N THR A 19 -8.23 19.29 22.86
CA THR A 19 -6.83 19.21 22.44
C THR A 19 -5.86 18.81 23.55
N LYS A 20 -5.20 17.65 23.40
CA LYS A 20 -3.98 17.31 24.15
C LYS A 20 -2.81 18.16 23.65
N LYS A 21 -2.58 19.32 24.28
CA LYS A 21 -1.26 19.96 24.28
C LYS A 21 -0.39 19.25 25.33
N ARG A 22 0.66 18.56 24.89
CA ARG A 22 1.70 18.05 25.80
C ARG A 22 2.56 19.24 26.23
N VAL A 23 2.47 19.62 27.50
CA VAL A 23 3.38 20.57 28.14
C VAL A 23 4.36 19.75 28.96
N ALA A 24 5.64 19.83 28.63
CA ALA A 24 6.71 19.25 29.44
C ALA A 24 7.31 20.37 30.30
N PHE A 25 7.15 20.27 31.62
CA PHE A 25 7.83 21.13 32.59
C PHE A 25 9.09 20.40 33.08
N ILE A 26 10.26 20.92 32.73
CA ILE A 26 11.53 20.54 33.35
C ILE A 26 11.76 21.56 34.47
N GLY A 27 11.47 21.15 35.70
CA GLY A 27 11.76 21.92 36.90
C GLY A 27 13.17 21.61 37.39
N THR A 28 14.06 22.60 37.35
CA THR A 28 15.27 22.63 38.18
C THR A 28 15.44 24.07 38.64
N GLY A 29 15.21 24.29 39.93
CA GLY A 29 15.13 25.64 40.49
C GLY A 29 16.50 26.26 40.71
N VAL A 30 16.60 27.57 40.47
CA VAL A 30 17.41 28.53 41.24
C VAL A 30 16.73 29.90 41.10
N LEU A 31 16.43 30.52 42.25
CA LEU A 31 16.01 31.92 42.40
C LEU A 31 17.20 32.85 42.14
N LEU A 32 17.07 33.84 41.25
CA LEU A 32 17.47 35.25 41.45
C LEU A 32 17.55 36.04 40.12
N ALA A 33 17.20 37.33 40.25
CA ALA A 33 17.48 38.45 39.37
C ALA A 33 16.54 38.69 38.16
N THR A 34 15.76 39.75 38.31
CA THR A 34 15.04 40.52 37.29
C THR A 34 15.90 40.82 36.07
N ALA A 35 15.53 40.28 34.91
CA ALA A 35 15.99 40.72 33.61
C ALA A 35 14.77 41.03 32.73
N ILE A 36 14.57 42.31 32.43
CA ILE A 36 13.56 42.80 31.49
C ILE A 36 13.90 42.22 30.11
N SER A 37 13.16 41.21 29.70
CA SER A 37 13.30 40.61 28.37
C SER A 37 12.45 41.39 27.38
N ILE A 38 13.09 42.22 26.55
CA ILE A 38 12.47 42.83 25.37
C ILE A 38 12.16 41.68 24.40
N ILE A 39 10.89 41.29 24.30
CA ILE A 39 10.46 40.30 23.30
C ILE A 39 10.41 41.01 21.95
N VAL A 40 11.47 40.83 21.15
CA VAL A 40 11.41 41.13 19.72
C VAL A 40 10.62 40.00 19.06
N VAL A 41 9.34 40.28 18.78
CA VAL A 41 8.51 39.37 17.97
C VAL A 41 8.97 39.51 16.52
N ILE A 42 9.91 38.67 16.10
CA ILE A 42 10.20 38.48 14.68
C ILE A 42 9.01 37.69 14.12
N SER A 43 8.07 38.40 13.51
CA SER A 43 6.99 37.79 12.76
C SER A 43 7.58 37.20 11.47
N VAL A 44 8.15 36.00 11.57
CA VAL A 44 8.56 35.24 10.39
C VAL A 44 7.28 34.92 9.64
N LYS A 45 7.10 35.54 8.47
CA LYS A 45 5.98 35.27 7.56
C LYS A 45 6.16 33.86 7.03
N SER A 46 5.76 32.87 7.82
CA SER A 46 5.55 31.51 7.36
C SER A 46 4.44 31.58 6.34
N SER A 47 4.82 31.50 5.06
CA SER A 47 3.91 31.24 3.95
C SER A 47 3.36 29.82 4.15
N SER A 48 2.45 29.65 5.10
CA SER A 48 1.69 28.42 5.24
C SER A 48 0.80 28.31 4.01
N LYS A 49 1.17 27.40 3.10
CA LYS A 49 0.20 26.85 2.16
C LYS A 49 -0.96 26.33 3.02
N ALA A 50 -2.16 26.84 2.78
CA ALA A 50 -3.34 26.45 3.53
C ALA A 50 -3.49 24.92 3.52
N PRO A 51 -3.89 24.28 4.63
CA PRO A 51 -4.16 22.86 4.63
C PRO A 51 -5.29 22.59 3.64
N LEU A 52 -5.02 21.74 2.63
CA LEU A 52 -6.01 21.27 1.67
C LEU A 52 -7.24 20.76 2.43
N ALA A 53 -8.40 21.32 2.12
CA ALA A 53 -9.65 20.94 2.77
C ALA A 53 -9.89 19.42 2.63
N LEU A 54 -10.26 18.76 3.73
CA LEU A 54 -10.47 17.31 3.80
C LEU A 54 -11.48 16.79 2.74
N SER A 55 -12.41 17.64 2.31
CA SER A 55 -13.34 17.34 1.20
C SER A 55 -12.60 17.16 -0.13
N VAL A 56 -11.71 18.09 -0.49
CA VAL A 56 -10.88 18.01 -1.70
C VAL A 56 -10.00 16.76 -1.68
N PHE A 57 -9.50 16.38 -0.50
CA PHE A 57 -8.73 15.16 -0.34
C PHE A 57 -9.58 13.89 -0.56
N LYS A 58 -10.79 13.84 0.00
CA LYS A 58 -11.73 12.72 -0.20
C LYS A 58 -12.13 12.60 -1.67
N ASP A 59 -12.43 13.71 -2.32
CA ASP A 59 -12.83 13.72 -3.73
C ASP A 59 -11.69 13.24 -4.63
N LYS A 60 -10.45 13.67 -4.36
CA LYS A 60 -9.26 13.14 -5.06
C LYS A 60 -9.05 11.64 -4.83
N MET A 61 -9.21 11.16 -3.59
CA MET A 61 -9.08 9.74 -3.25
C MET A 61 -10.16 8.88 -3.91
N ASN A 62 -11.39 9.38 -3.99
CA ASN A 62 -12.49 8.69 -4.65
C ASN A 62 -12.26 8.63 -6.17
N LEU A 63 -11.80 9.72 -6.78
CA LEU A 63 -11.44 9.76 -8.20
C LEU A 63 -10.32 8.74 -8.53
N ILE A 64 -9.31 8.62 -7.65
CA ILE A 64 -8.24 7.61 -7.78
C ILE A 64 -8.81 6.19 -7.74
N LYS A 65 -9.68 5.91 -6.77
CA LYS A 65 -10.31 4.59 -6.61
C LYS A 65 -11.19 4.21 -7.82
N ASP A 66 -11.83 5.18 -8.44
CA ASP A 66 -12.65 4.92 -9.61
C ASP A 66 -11.84 4.60 -10.86
N GLU A 67 -10.57 5.01 -10.90
CA GLU A 67 -9.66 4.83 -12.02
C GLU A 67 -8.75 3.60 -11.91
N ILE A 68 -8.49 3.07 -10.71
CA ILE A 68 -7.60 1.90 -10.52
C ILE A 68 -8.42 0.76 -9.90
N LYS A 69 -8.63 -0.31 -10.66
CA LYS A 69 -9.54 -1.40 -10.28
C LYS A 69 -8.94 -2.77 -10.59
N TRP A 70 -9.35 -3.75 -9.81
CA TRP A 70 -9.16 -5.15 -10.14
C TRP A 70 -10.43 -5.65 -10.84
N ILE A 71 -10.32 -6.09 -12.09
CA ILE A 71 -11.46 -6.61 -12.87
C ILE A 71 -11.28 -8.11 -13.07
N SER A 72 -12.31 -8.86 -12.71
CA SER A 72 -12.34 -10.32 -12.83
C SER A 72 -12.57 -10.80 -14.26
N TYR A 73 -11.77 -11.79 -14.65
CA TYR A 73 -11.78 -12.43 -15.94
C TYR A 73 -11.56 -13.95 -15.81
N SER A 74 -11.76 -14.64 -16.93
CA SER A 74 -11.25 -15.97 -17.18
C SER A 74 -10.37 -16.00 -18.44
N THR A 75 -9.68 -17.12 -18.66
CA THR A 75 -8.90 -17.37 -19.89
C THR A 75 -9.69 -17.18 -21.17
N ASP A 76 -11.00 -17.37 -21.11
CA ASP A 76 -11.86 -17.43 -22.28
C ASP A 76 -12.53 -16.07 -22.58
N ASN A 77 -12.41 -15.09 -21.69
CA ASN A 77 -13.11 -13.81 -21.81
C ASN A 77 -12.33 -12.59 -21.31
N TYR A 78 -10.99 -12.69 -21.21
CA TYR A 78 -10.17 -11.58 -20.75
C TYR A 78 -10.11 -10.43 -21.77
N SER A 79 -9.90 -9.22 -21.27
CA SER A 79 -9.57 -8.05 -22.07
C SER A 79 -8.35 -7.35 -21.49
N LEU A 80 -7.46 -6.90 -22.36
CA LEU A 80 -6.29 -6.10 -21.99
C LEU A 80 -6.56 -4.59 -22.08
N THR A 81 -7.80 -4.18 -22.38
CA THR A 81 -8.20 -2.77 -22.33
C THR A 81 -7.93 -2.21 -20.94
N ASP A 82 -7.16 -1.12 -20.88
CA ASP A 82 -6.73 -0.46 -19.65
C ASP A 82 -5.89 -1.35 -18.69
N ALA A 83 -5.54 -2.58 -19.05
CA ALA A 83 -4.73 -3.45 -18.20
C ALA A 83 -3.32 -2.88 -18.06
N LEU A 84 -2.82 -2.79 -16.81
CA LEU A 84 -1.52 -2.20 -16.54
C LEU A 84 -0.40 -3.16 -16.93
N PRO A 85 0.45 -2.83 -17.93
CA PRO A 85 1.65 -3.61 -18.20
C PRO A 85 2.62 -3.45 -17.04
N GLY A 86 3.01 -4.56 -16.42
CA GLY A 86 3.92 -4.53 -15.27
C GLY A 86 5.39 -4.69 -15.65
N SER A 87 5.65 -5.47 -16.70
CA SER A 87 6.99 -5.86 -17.15
C SER A 87 6.94 -6.44 -18.57
N THR A 88 8.09 -6.92 -19.03
CA THR A 88 8.29 -7.72 -20.22
C THR A 88 8.52 -9.19 -19.82
N GLY A 89 7.87 -10.12 -20.52
CA GLY A 89 7.95 -11.56 -20.31
C GLY A 89 9.33 -12.13 -20.63
N SER A 90 9.60 -13.30 -20.08
CA SER A 90 10.91 -13.95 -20.19
C SER A 90 11.18 -14.50 -21.61
N VAL A 91 10.16 -15.13 -22.22
CA VAL A 91 10.30 -15.97 -23.42
C VAL A 91 10.19 -15.18 -24.72
N ASP A 92 9.08 -14.47 -24.89
CA ASP A 92 8.70 -13.79 -26.12
C ASP A 92 8.98 -12.28 -26.10
N LYS A 93 9.45 -11.78 -24.95
CA LYS A 93 9.63 -10.35 -24.67
C LYS A 93 8.36 -9.51 -24.92
N ASN A 94 7.18 -10.13 -24.81
CA ASN A 94 5.92 -9.41 -24.83
C ASN A 94 5.63 -8.77 -23.47
N SER A 95 4.73 -7.79 -23.43
CA SER A 95 4.27 -7.24 -22.17
C SER A 95 3.56 -8.31 -21.34
N VAL A 96 3.89 -8.37 -20.05
CA VAL A 96 3.15 -9.14 -19.06
C VAL A 96 2.40 -8.19 -18.13
N TYR A 97 1.25 -8.65 -17.64
CA TYR A 97 0.29 -7.82 -16.93
C TYR A 97 0.18 -8.24 -15.48
N LEU A 98 -0.17 -7.29 -14.62
CA LEU A 98 -0.47 -7.60 -13.22
C LEU A 98 -1.79 -8.33 -13.11
N CYS A 99 -1.75 -9.51 -12.52
CA CYS A 99 -2.95 -10.24 -12.14
C CYS A 99 -2.95 -10.56 -10.66
N ARG A 100 -4.09 -11.01 -10.16
CA ARG A 100 -4.20 -11.73 -8.90
C ARG A 100 -5.19 -12.87 -9.05
N ALA A 101 -4.99 -13.94 -8.30
CA ALA A 101 -5.89 -15.08 -8.33
C ALA A 101 -6.07 -15.65 -6.93
N GLU A 102 -7.24 -16.26 -6.71
CA GLU A 102 -7.51 -17.01 -5.50
C GLU A 102 -6.77 -18.35 -5.55
N GLN A 103 -5.96 -18.61 -4.54
CA GLN A 103 -5.29 -19.88 -4.33
C GLN A 103 -5.62 -20.36 -2.92
N LEU A 104 -6.47 -21.40 -2.85
CA LEU A 104 -7.08 -21.86 -1.59
C LEU A 104 -7.93 -20.78 -0.93
N ALA A 105 -7.40 -20.11 0.09
CA ALA A 105 -8.07 -19.03 0.82
C ALA A 105 -7.26 -17.72 0.76
N TYR A 106 -6.29 -17.63 -0.14
CA TYR A 106 -5.43 -16.47 -0.32
C TYR A 106 -5.71 -15.82 -1.65
N LEU A 107 -5.65 -14.49 -1.69
CA LEU A 107 -5.70 -13.73 -2.93
C LEU A 107 -4.28 -13.26 -3.23
N LEU A 108 -3.63 -13.86 -4.22
CA LEU A 108 -2.21 -13.68 -4.46
C LEU A 108 -1.99 -12.91 -5.77
N PRO A 109 -1.22 -11.81 -5.75
CA PRO A 109 -0.81 -11.15 -6.98
C PRO A 109 0.24 -11.98 -7.74
N GLY A 110 0.36 -11.72 -9.02
CA GLY A 110 1.20 -12.49 -9.92
C GLY A 110 1.31 -11.89 -11.31
N THR A 111 1.70 -12.74 -12.24
CA THR A 111 1.99 -12.37 -13.63
C THR A 111 0.98 -13.02 -14.56
N PHE A 112 0.27 -12.22 -15.36
CA PHE A 112 -0.52 -12.69 -16.49
C PHE A 112 0.28 -12.56 -17.77
N ASP A 113 0.34 -13.65 -18.52
CA ASP A 113 1.01 -13.74 -19.80
C ASP A 113 -0.03 -14.05 -20.88
N GLN A 114 -0.09 -13.21 -21.91
CA GLN A 114 -1.07 -13.35 -22.99
C GLN A 114 -0.80 -14.58 -23.88
N THR A 115 0.44 -15.08 -23.90
CA THR A 115 0.85 -16.19 -24.76
C THR A 115 0.21 -17.51 -24.34
N ASP A 116 -0.03 -17.70 -23.04
CA ASP A 116 -0.80 -18.84 -22.52
C ASP A 116 -2.15 -18.43 -21.90
N ALA A 117 -2.43 -17.13 -21.82
CA ALA A 117 -3.62 -16.54 -21.23
C ALA A 117 -3.88 -16.99 -19.78
N LEU A 118 -2.83 -17.24 -18.99
CA LEU A 118 -2.93 -17.71 -17.62
C LEU A 118 -2.37 -16.69 -16.62
N CYS A 119 -3.04 -16.54 -15.49
CA CYS A 119 -2.47 -15.85 -14.33
C CYS A 119 -1.61 -16.81 -13.52
N LYS A 120 -0.31 -16.52 -13.42
CA LYS A 120 0.66 -17.28 -12.64
C LYS A 120 0.85 -16.58 -11.30
N VAL A 121 0.69 -17.28 -10.19
CA VAL A 121 0.92 -16.77 -8.82
C VAL A 121 1.91 -17.66 -8.09
N ALA A 122 2.67 -17.09 -7.15
CA ALA A 122 3.63 -17.82 -6.33
C ALA A 122 2.96 -18.36 -5.05
N TYR A 123 2.92 -19.68 -4.88
CA TYR A 123 2.42 -20.32 -3.66
C TYR A 123 3.05 -21.70 -3.44
N ILE A 124 4.18 -21.76 -2.73
CA ILE A 124 5.10 -22.91 -2.56
C ILE A 124 5.74 -23.34 -3.89
N ARG A 125 4.96 -23.32 -4.98
CA ARG A 125 5.30 -23.48 -6.39
C ARG A 125 4.47 -22.49 -7.20
N VAL A 126 4.80 -22.31 -8.47
CA VAL A 126 3.96 -21.52 -9.36
C VAL A 126 2.63 -22.23 -9.58
N ARG A 127 1.53 -21.49 -9.42
CA ARG A 127 0.18 -21.94 -9.71
C ARG A 127 -0.39 -21.12 -10.85
N THR A 128 -0.90 -21.83 -11.86
CA THR A 128 -1.58 -21.23 -13.01
C THR A 128 -3.08 -21.23 -12.76
N ASN A 129 -3.70 -20.07 -12.90
CA ASN A 129 -5.11 -19.86 -12.62
C ASN A 129 -5.84 -19.40 -13.89
N ARG A 130 -6.97 -20.05 -14.14
CA ARG A 130 -7.85 -19.72 -15.27
C ARG A 130 -8.88 -18.65 -14.96
N LYS A 131 -9.10 -18.37 -13.67
CA LYS A 131 -9.93 -17.27 -13.17
C LYS A 131 -9.00 -16.36 -12.38
N PHE A 132 -9.05 -15.08 -12.68
CA PHE A 132 -8.11 -14.11 -12.13
C PHE A 132 -8.70 -12.70 -12.26
N ASP A 133 -8.15 -11.76 -11.51
CA ASP A 133 -8.39 -10.34 -11.76
C ASP A 133 -7.16 -9.73 -12.44
N LEU A 134 -7.38 -8.78 -13.35
CA LEU A 134 -6.33 -7.91 -13.87
C LEU A 134 -6.41 -6.54 -13.20
N LEU A 135 -5.25 -5.95 -12.92
CA LEU A 135 -5.17 -4.55 -12.50
C LEU A 135 -5.35 -3.66 -13.73
N VAL A 136 -6.43 -2.90 -13.75
CA VAL A 136 -6.74 -1.96 -14.84
C VAL A 136 -6.68 -0.53 -14.36
N THR A 137 -6.24 0.36 -15.24
CA THR A 137 -6.37 1.80 -15.06
C THR A 137 -6.47 2.56 -16.37
N ARG A 138 -7.36 3.55 -16.40
CA ARG A 138 -7.45 4.52 -17.51
C ARG A 138 -6.31 5.51 -17.53
N ASN A 139 -5.56 5.62 -16.43
CA ASN A 139 -4.49 6.60 -16.29
C ASN A 139 -3.22 5.96 -15.68
N PRO A 140 -2.45 5.21 -16.49
CA PRO A 140 -1.27 4.50 -16.00
C PRO A 140 -0.17 5.42 -15.49
N SER A 141 -0.13 6.69 -15.92
CA SER A 141 0.86 7.67 -15.42
C SER A 141 0.69 8.01 -13.93
N ARG A 142 -0.45 7.67 -13.33
CA ARG A 142 -0.67 7.81 -11.89
C ARG A 142 -0.04 6.69 -11.09
N LEU A 143 0.43 5.63 -11.73
CA LEU A 143 1.07 4.51 -11.07
C LEU A 143 2.57 4.53 -11.33
N VAL A 144 3.34 4.44 -10.26
CA VAL A 144 4.80 4.48 -10.31
C VAL A 144 5.38 3.27 -9.60
N TRP A 145 6.41 2.72 -10.21
CA TRP A 145 7.24 1.71 -9.60
C TRP A 145 8.38 2.42 -8.87
N GLU A 146 8.42 2.29 -7.55
CA GLU A 146 9.51 2.85 -6.76
C GLU A 146 10.40 1.74 -6.23
N LYS A 147 11.70 1.92 -6.42
CA LYS A 147 12.73 1.03 -5.88
C LYS A 147 12.69 1.07 -4.36
N GLU A 148 12.53 -0.11 -3.78
CA GLU A 148 12.59 -0.35 -2.35
C GLU A 148 13.54 -1.52 -2.09
N SER A 149 13.92 -1.73 -0.83
CA SER A 149 14.70 -2.90 -0.46
C SER A 149 14.36 -3.34 0.96
N ALA A 150 14.65 -4.60 1.28
CA ALA A 150 14.50 -5.11 2.64
C ALA A 150 15.30 -4.27 3.67
N ILE A 151 16.44 -3.71 3.26
CA ILE A 151 17.26 -2.80 4.08
C ILE A 151 16.55 -1.45 4.25
N GLY A 152 16.06 -0.84 3.16
CA GLY A 152 15.29 0.40 3.21
C GLY A 152 14.06 0.29 4.12
N LEU A 153 13.36 -0.85 4.06
CA LEU A 153 12.25 -1.13 4.98
C LEU A 153 12.70 -1.31 6.44
N LYS A 154 13.87 -1.89 6.71
CA LYS A 154 14.40 -1.97 8.08
C LYS A 154 14.67 -0.59 8.66
N GLU A 155 15.19 0.32 7.85
CA GLU A 155 15.48 1.70 8.24
C GLU A 155 14.20 2.54 8.39
N SER A 156 13.18 2.30 7.56
CA SER A 156 11.90 3.04 7.55
C SER A 156 10.87 2.58 8.60
N SER A 157 11.29 1.93 9.69
CA SER A 157 10.42 1.29 10.70
C SER A 157 9.55 0.13 10.20
N GLY A 158 9.90 -0.47 9.05
CA GLY A 158 9.18 -1.59 8.45
C GLY A 158 7.92 -1.20 7.69
N ARG A 159 7.78 0.08 7.32
CA ARG A 159 6.56 0.61 6.69
C ARG A 159 6.82 0.99 5.24
N LEU A 160 5.86 0.64 4.39
CA LEU A 160 5.80 1.18 3.03
C LEU A 160 5.38 2.64 3.04
N LYS A 161 5.76 3.35 1.98
CA LYS A 161 5.19 4.66 1.67
C LYS A 161 3.67 4.53 1.54
N ILE A 162 2.98 5.63 1.87
CA ILE A 162 1.54 5.73 1.68
C ILE A 162 1.23 5.58 0.18
N GLY A 163 0.19 4.82 -0.14
CA GLY A 163 -0.26 4.65 -1.52
C GLY A 163 0.22 3.39 -2.23
N ALA A 164 0.86 2.46 -1.52
CA ALA A 164 1.16 1.14 -2.06
C ALA A 164 -0.12 0.46 -2.55
N ILE A 165 -0.07 -0.12 -3.75
CA ILE A 165 -1.20 -0.84 -4.33
C ILE A 165 -1.33 -2.22 -3.66
N SER A 166 -2.50 -2.46 -3.08
CA SER A 166 -2.88 -3.77 -2.56
C SER A 166 -3.05 -4.79 -3.68
N GLY A 167 -2.27 -5.86 -3.62
CA GLY A 167 -2.33 -7.00 -4.54
C GLY A 167 -3.27 -8.11 -4.07
N GLY A 168 -3.52 -8.19 -2.76
CA GLY A 168 -4.36 -9.21 -2.16
C GLY A 168 -3.97 -9.49 -0.71
N TYR A 169 -4.11 -10.73 -0.27
CA TYR A 169 -3.85 -11.11 1.11
C TYR A 169 -3.40 -12.57 1.26
N SER A 170 -2.54 -12.80 2.26
CA SER A 170 -2.15 -14.15 2.69
C SER A 170 -2.01 -14.20 4.22
N ASN A 171 -2.58 -15.21 4.87
CA ASN A 171 -2.46 -15.41 6.33
C ASN A 171 -2.80 -14.15 7.17
N ASN A 172 -3.89 -13.45 6.82
CA ASN A 172 -4.33 -12.18 7.43
C ASN A 172 -3.35 -11.01 7.26
N GLU A 173 -2.38 -11.13 6.36
CA GLU A 173 -1.49 -10.05 5.93
C GLU A 173 -1.96 -9.53 4.58
N GLU A 174 -2.06 -8.20 4.45
CA GLU A 174 -2.23 -7.54 3.16
C GLU A 174 -0.93 -7.58 2.38
N LEU A 175 -1.00 -8.03 1.13
CA LEU A 175 0.14 -8.12 0.23
C LEU A 175 0.15 -6.91 -0.70
N SER A 176 1.30 -6.25 -0.80
CA SER A 176 1.48 -5.16 -1.78
C SER A 176 1.93 -5.71 -3.12
N VAL A 177 1.61 -5.02 -4.20
CA VAL A 177 2.10 -5.36 -5.55
C VAL A 177 3.57 -5.00 -5.67
N ALA A 178 4.39 -5.97 -6.07
CA ALA A 178 5.82 -5.78 -6.27
C ALA A 178 6.30 -6.43 -7.57
N ARG A 179 7.49 -6.00 -8.00
CA ARG A 179 8.25 -6.64 -9.08
C ARG A 179 9.73 -6.66 -8.77
N PHE A 180 10.47 -7.61 -9.32
CA PHE A 180 11.91 -7.72 -9.12
C PHE A 180 12.59 -8.30 -10.35
N ASP A 181 13.85 -7.95 -10.58
CA ASP A 181 14.65 -8.54 -11.66
C ASP A 181 14.96 -10.00 -11.35
N TYR A 182 14.77 -10.85 -12.35
CA TYR A 182 15.17 -12.24 -12.33
C TYR A 182 15.76 -12.63 -13.68
N HIS A 183 17.08 -12.75 -13.75
CA HIS A 183 17.82 -13.14 -14.96
C HIS A 183 17.44 -12.34 -16.21
N GLY A 184 17.30 -11.01 -16.08
CA GLY A 184 17.10 -10.11 -17.23
C GLY A 184 15.64 -9.97 -17.69
N TYR A 185 14.67 -10.32 -16.84
CA TYR A 185 13.28 -9.91 -16.96
C TYR A 185 12.71 -9.61 -15.56
N MET A 186 11.68 -8.76 -15.45
CA MET A 186 11.06 -8.51 -14.13
C MET A 186 9.91 -9.49 -13.89
N ALA A 187 9.97 -10.22 -12.78
CA ALA A 187 8.86 -11.02 -12.28
C ALA A 187 7.88 -10.12 -11.52
N LEU A 188 6.56 -10.33 -11.70
CA LEU A 188 5.50 -9.61 -10.97
C LEU A 188 4.88 -10.50 -9.90
N GLY A 189 4.67 -9.96 -8.70
CA GLY A 189 4.07 -10.71 -7.61
C GLY A 189 3.76 -9.87 -6.37
N ASP A 190 3.95 -10.46 -5.19
CA ASP A 190 3.66 -9.85 -3.90
C ASP A 190 4.90 -9.33 -3.18
N LEU A 191 4.67 -8.37 -2.28
CA LEU A 191 5.56 -8.05 -1.18
C LEU A 191 4.85 -8.33 0.14
N SER A 192 5.47 -9.17 0.96
CA SER A 192 5.10 -9.36 2.37
C SER A 192 5.95 -8.44 3.24
N LEU A 193 5.32 -7.63 4.08
CA LEU A 193 6.01 -6.79 5.06
C LEU A 193 6.51 -7.56 6.26
N LYS A 194 5.86 -8.70 6.55
CA LYS A 194 6.33 -9.64 7.56
C LYS A 194 7.69 -10.21 7.19
N TYR A 195 7.87 -10.65 5.94
CA TYR A 195 9.12 -11.25 5.46
C TYR A 195 10.08 -10.23 4.85
N LYS A 196 9.59 -9.04 4.45
CA LYS A 196 10.35 -7.95 3.81
C LYS A 196 10.96 -8.31 2.46
N GLU A 197 10.38 -9.31 1.80
CA GLU A 197 10.83 -9.84 0.53
C GLU A 197 9.70 -9.76 -0.49
N ALA A 198 10.06 -9.40 -1.73
CA ALA A 198 9.18 -9.61 -2.85
C ALA A 198 9.23 -11.08 -3.27
N ARG A 199 8.08 -11.58 -3.71
CA ARG A 199 7.90 -12.96 -4.14
C ARG A 199 7.11 -12.98 -5.43
N GLY A 200 7.49 -13.84 -6.36
CA GLY A 200 6.81 -13.93 -7.65
C GLY A 200 7.11 -15.22 -8.40
N PRO A 201 6.30 -15.56 -9.41
CA PRO A 201 6.52 -16.72 -10.26
C PRO A 201 7.63 -16.43 -11.27
N ALA A 202 8.67 -17.26 -11.28
CA ALA A 202 9.76 -17.16 -12.23
C ALA A 202 10.41 -18.52 -12.50
N ALA A 203 10.71 -18.81 -13.77
CA ALA A 203 11.22 -20.11 -14.23
C ALA A 203 10.41 -21.34 -13.75
N GLY A 204 9.10 -21.17 -13.52
CA GLY A 204 8.23 -22.25 -13.02
C GLY A 204 8.28 -22.46 -11.49
N PHE A 205 9.07 -21.67 -10.77
CA PHE A 205 9.21 -21.73 -9.31
C PHE A 205 8.79 -20.42 -8.64
N GLU A 206 8.53 -20.51 -7.34
CA GLU A 206 8.44 -19.35 -6.47
C GLU A 206 9.85 -18.78 -6.27
N GLN A 207 10.02 -17.49 -6.57
CA GLN A 207 11.28 -16.79 -6.41
C GLN A 207 11.11 -15.63 -5.43
N HIS A 208 12.18 -15.33 -4.72
CA HIS A 208 12.25 -14.31 -3.69
C HIS A 208 13.32 -13.29 -4.04
N SER A 209 13.09 -12.04 -3.66
CA SER A 209 14.11 -10.99 -3.77
C SER A 209 13.99 -10.00 -2.61
N GLU A 210 15.14 -9.60 -2.06
CA GLU A 210 15.25 -8.48 -1.13
C GLU A 210 15.34 -7.11 -1.84
N TYR A 211 15.50 -7.13 -3.18
CA TYR A 211 15.58 -5.95 -4.04
C TYR A 211 14.40 -5.95 -5.01
N TYR A 212 13.53 -4.96 -4.88
CA TYR A 212 12.26 -4.95 -5.60
C TYR A 212 11.77 -3.52 -5.84
N ASP A 213 10.89 -3.36 -6.83
CA ASP A 213 10.07 -2.17 -6.95
C ASP A 213 8.68 -2.48 -6.37
N VAL A 214 8.10 -1.52 -5.67
CA VAL A 214 6.71 -1.58 -5.21
C VAL A 214 5.87 -0.62 -6.05
N LEU A 215 4.64 -1.02 -6.36
CA LEU A 215 3.71 -0.18 -7.10
C LEU A 215 3.00 0.80 -6.17
N TYR A 216 3.09 2.09 -6.47
CA TYR A 216 2.44 3.18 -5.74
C TYR A 216 1.58 4.03 -6.66
N VAL A 217 0.64 4.78 -6.09
CA VAL A 217 0.07 5.94 -6.79
C VAL A 217 1.01 7.15 -6.63
N ALA A 218 1.38 7.80 -7.73
CA ALA A 218 2.37 8.87 -7.81
C ALA A 218 2.00 10.14 -7.02
N ASP A 219 0.72 10.36 -6.74
CA ASP A 219 0.17 11.67 -6.34
C ASP A 219 -0.18 11.76 -4.84
N TYR A 220 0.55 11.03 -3.99
CA TYR A 220 0.38 11.09 -2.52
C TYR A 220 1.28 12.12 -1.83
N ALA A 221 1.78 13.13 -2.55
CA ALA A 221 2.36 14.32 -1.94
C ALA A 221 1.28 15.08 -1.13
N LEU A 222 1.18 14.73 0.15
CA LEU A 222 0.64 15.54 1.22
C LEU A 222 1.78 15.90 2.18
#